data_AF-A0A232LN22-F1
#
_entry.id   AF-A0A232LN22-F1
#
_cell.length_a   1.000
_cell.length_b   1.000
_cell.length_c   1.000
_cell.angle_alpha   90.00
_cell.angle_beta   90.00
_cell.angle_gamma   90.00
#
_symmetry.space_group_name_H-M   'P 1'
#
loop_
_entity.id
_entity.type
_entity.pdbx_description
1 polymer ?
#
loop_
_entity_poly.entity_id
_entity_poly.type
_entity_poly.pdbx_seq_one_letter_code
_entity_poly.pdbx_strand_id
1 'polypeptide(L)'
;MYQRRALQGYEKALGPGHTSTLCTVNNLGALYADQSKLDEAEKMYQDHTSTLDTVNNQLGSLYVDQGKLDEAEKMYQRALQGYEEALGLENVARYQPALNTIWNLGNLFATQGHLDEANE
;
A
#
# COMPACT_ATOMS: atom_id res chain seq x y z
N MET A 1 -10.73 19.53 0.64
CA MET A 1 -11.62 19.86 -0.52
C MET A 1 -10.87 19.91 -1.85
N TYR A 2 -9.73 20.62 -1.97
CA TYR A 2 -9.03 20.76 -3.25
C TYR A 2 -8.56 19.43 -3.88
N GLN A 3 -8.03 18.49 -3.07
CA GLN A 3 -7.54 17.22 -3.62
C GLN A 3 -8.65 16.29 -4.15
N ARG A 4 -9.83 16.21 -3.50
CA ARG A 4 -10.97 15.45 -4.05
C ARG A 4 -11.46 16.02 -5.39
N ARG A 5 -11.42 17.34 -5.55
CA ARG A 5 -11.79 18.00 -6.81
C ARG A 5 -10.75 17.78 -7.91
N ALA A 6 -9.47 17.73 -7.54
CA ALA A 6 -8.39 17.34 -8.44
C ALA A 6 -8.53 15.88 -8.90
N LEU A 7 -8.84 14.96 -7.97
CA LEU A 7 -9.07 13.56 -8.28
C LEU A 7 -10.19 13.38 -9.32
N GLN A 8 -11.37 13.95 -9.06
CA GLN A 8 -12.49 13.89 -10.01
C GLN A 8 -12.14 14.49 -11.39
N GLY A 9 -11.33 15.55 -11.41
CA GLY A 9 -10.83 16.15 -12.66
C GLY A 9 -9.91 15.20 -13.42
N TYR A 10 -8.97 14.56 -12.73
CA TYR A 10 -8.05 13.60 -13.32
C TYR A 10 -8.73 12.30 -13.76
N GLU A 11 -9.65 11.75 -12.97
CA GLU A 11 -10.45 10.59 -13.38
C GLU A 11 -11.25 10.86 -14.66
N LYS A 12 -11.87 12.04 -14.75
CA LYS A 12 -12.67 12.42 -15.92
C LYS A 12 -11.82 12.69 -17.16
N ALA A 13 -10.64 13.27 -16.99
CA ALA A 13 -9.78 13.68 -18.09
C ALA A 13 -8.84 12.56 -18.58
N LEU A 14 -8.34 11.74 -17.66
CA LEU A 14 -7.25 10.78 -17.90
C LEU A 14 -7.66 9.33 -17.60
N GLY A 15 -8.78 9.13 -16.91
CA GLY A 15 -9.24 7.82 -16.46
C GLY A 15 -8.71 7.43 -15.07
N PRO A 16 -9.36 6.46 -14.42
CA PRO A 16 -9.02 6.02 -13.05
C PRO A 16 -7.66 5.33 -12.94
N GLY A 17 -7.13 4.77 -14.04
CA GLY A 17 -5.85 4.05 -14.08
C GLY A 17 -4.64 4.88 -14.51
N HIS A 18 -4.82 6.17 -14.80
CA HIS A 18 -3.71 7.02 -15.25
C HIS A 18 -2.79 7.41 -14.09
N THR A 19 -1.47 7.45 -14.31
CA THR A 19 -0.45 7.70 -13.28
C THR A 19 -0.75 8.93 -12.41
N SER A 20 -1.15 10.06 -13.01
CA SER A 20 -1.50 11.28 -12.25
C SER A 20 -2.75 11.13 -11.38
N THR A 21 -3.72 10.34 -11.82
CA THR A 21 -4.92 9.99 -11.03
C THR A 21 -4.48 9.16 -9.83
N LEU A 22 -3.61 8.16 -10.03
CA LEU A 22 -3.07 7.30 -8.98
C LEU A 22 -2.21 8.06 -7.97
N CYS A 23 -1.34 8.98 -8.42
CA CYS A 23 -0.59 9.83 -7.51
C CYS A 23 -1.52 10.67 -6.62
N THR A 24 -2.63 11.16 -7.17
CA THR A 24 -3.60 11.95 -6.42
C THR A 24 -4.32 11.11 -5.37
N VAL A 25 -4.71 9.88 -5.72
CA VAL A 25 -5.29 8.90 -4.77
C VAL A 25 -4.31 8.58 -3.66
N ASN A 26 -3.05 8.28 -4.00
CA ASN A 26 -2.02 7.92 -3.04
C ASN A 26 -1.81 9.03 -1.99
N ASN A 27 -1.73 10.27 -2.45
CA ASN A 27 -1.58 11.43 -1.57
C ASN A 27 -2.80 11.66 -0.69
N LEU A 28 -4.02 11.40 -1.21
CA LEU A 28 -5.26 11.49 -0.44
C LEU A 28 -5.35 10.40 0.64
N GLY A 29 -5.00 9.15 0.30
CA GLY A 29 -4.97 8.04 1.24
C GLY A 29 -3.99 8.30 2.40
N ALA A 30 -2.76 8.74 2.07
CA ALA A 30 -1.75 9.08 3.07
C ALA A 30 -2.18 10.25 3.96
N LEU A 31 -2.80 11.28 3.38
CA LEU A 31 -3.32 12.41 4.15
C LEU A 31 -4.45 11.99 5.12
N TYR A 32 -5.29 11.03 4.73
CA TYR A 32 -6.30 10.49 5.64
C TYR A 32 -5.68 9.65 6.74
N ALA A 33 -4.66 8.84 6.43
CA ALA A 33 -3.86 8.11 7.41
C ALA A 33 -3.23 9.05 8.45
N ASP A 34 -2.57 10.11 8.01
CA ASP A 34 -1.98 11.15 8.89
C ASP A 34 -3.01 11.84 9.79
N GLN A 35 -4.27 11.89 9.35
CA GLN A 35 -5.40 12.45 10.11
C GLN A 35 -6.11 11.40 10.98
N SER A 36 -5.59 10.18 11.06
CA SER A 36 -6.23 9.03 11.73
C SER A 36 -7.63 8.69 11.18
N LYS A 37 -7.90 9.04 9.91
CA LYS A 37 -9.13 8.76 9.17
C LYS A 37 -8.95 7.51 8.32
N LEU A 38 -8.86 6.39 9.00
CA LEU A 38 -8.32 5.15 8.44
C LEU A 38 -9.32 4.49 7.47
N ASP A 39 -10.61 4.57 7.76
CA ASP A 39 -11.68 4.09 6.88
C ASP A 39 -11.71 4.87 5.55
N GLU A 40 -11.47 6.18 5.59
CA GLU A 40 -11.36 7.00 4.40
C GLU A 40 -10.08 6.72 3.62
N ALA A 41 -8.96 6.48 4.30
CA ALA A 41 -7.72 6.07 3.66
C ALA A 41 -7.90 4.73 2.93
N GLU A 42 -8.50 3.75 3.59
CA GLU A 42 -8.78 2.44 3.01
C GLU A 42 -9.70 2.54 1.79
N LYS A 43 -10.76 3.34 1.88
CA LYS A 43 -11.66 3.55 0.75
C LYS A 43 -10.96 4.19 -0.46
N MET A 44 -10.10 5.19 -0.22
CA MET A 44 -9.32 5.81 -1.30
C MET A 44 -8.47 4.78 -2.04
N TYR A 45 -7.90 3.85 -1.29
CA TYR A 45 -7.01 2.82 -1.77
C TYR A 45 -7.73 1.65 -2.47
N GLN A 46 -8.92 1.26 -1.99
CA GLN A 46 -9.74 0.21 -2.62
C GLN A 46 -10.32 0.63 -3.99
N ASP A 47 -10.75 1.89 -4.13
CA ASP A 47 -11.43 2.38 -5.35
C ASP A 47 -10.49 2.51 -6.57
N HIS A 48 -9.17 2.55 -6.38
CA HIS A 48 -8.17 2.68 -7.47
C HIS A 48 -7.15 1.55 -7.47
N THR A 49 -7.61 0.37 -7.90
CA THR A 49 -6.91 -0.91 -7.94
C THR A 49 -5.62 -0.95 -8.79
N SER A 50 -5.29 0.07 -9.60
CA SER A 50 -4.17 0.00 -10.55
C SER A 50 -2.77 0.30 -9.95
N THR A 51 -2.65 0.34 -8.62
CA THR A 51 -1.36 0.27 -7.91
C THR A 51 -1.53 -0.59 -6.65
N LEU A 52 -2.09 -1.80 -6.86
CA LEU A 52 -2.37 -2.80 -5.81
C LEU A 52 -1.23 -2.92 -4.80
N ASP A 53 0.03 -2.92 -5.24
CA ASP A 53 1.15 -3.23 -4.36
C ASP A 53 1.56 -2.06 -3.47
N THR A 54 1.56 -0.83 -4.00
CA THR A 54 1.84 0.36 -3.20
C THR A 54 0.72 0.63 -2.21
N VAL A 55 -0.53 0.42 -2.65
CA VAL A 55 -1.72 0.51 -1.83
C VAL A 55 -1.68 -0.48 -0.67
N ASN A 56 -1.41 -1.74 -0.97
CA ASN A 56 -1.37 -2.80 0.02
C ASN A 56 -0.20 -2.59 1.00
N ASN A 57 0.95 -2.08 0.56
CA ASN A 57 2.04 -1.72 1.48
C ASN A 57 1.62 -0.58 2.45
N GLN A 58 0.94 0.45 1.94
CA GLN A 58 0.45 1.56 2.78
C GLN A 58 -0.62 1.09 3.78
N LEU A 59 -1.55 0.24 3.35
CA LEU A 59 -2.57 -0.37 4.22
C LEU A 59 -1.92 -1.26 5.29
N GLY A 60 -0.87 -2.00 4.94
CA GLY A 60 -0.09 -2.77 5.90
C GLY A 60 0.45 -1.90 7.02
N SER A 61 1.10 -0.78 6.68
CA SER A 61 1.65 0.15 7.68
C SER A 61 0.55 0.77 8.54
N LEU A 62 -0.60 1.10 7.92
CA LEU A 62 -1.76 1.61 8.63
C LEU A 62 -2.32 0.64 9.67
N TYR A 63 -2.31 -0.65 9.37
CA TYR A 63 -2.78 -1.69 10.27
C TYR A 63 -1.77 -1.97 11.40
N VAL A 64 -0.47 -1.86 11.12
CA VAL A 64 0.58 -1.89 12.17
C VAL A 64 0.35 -0.80 13.20
N ASP A 65 0.10 0.43 12.77
CA ASP A 65 -0.16 1.56 13.67
C ASP A 65 -1.42 1.36 14.54
N GLN A 66 -2.38 0.56 14.06
CA GLN A 66 -3.59 0.19 14.80
C GLN A 66 -3.39 -1.03 15.73
N GLY A 67 -2.22 -1.68 15.72
CA GLY A 67 -1.99 -2.95 16.39
C GLY A 67 -2.73 -4.14 15.75
N LYS A 68 -3.27 -3.96 14.55
CA LYS A 68 -3.98 -4.98 13.77
C LYS A 68 -2.98 -5.76 12.91
N LEU A 69 -2.12 -6.53 13.58
CA LEU A 69 -0.96 -7.14 12.96
C LEU A 69 -1.34 -8.18 11.90
N ASP A 70 -2.41 -8.95 12.12
CA ASP A 70 -2.88 -9.97 11.17
C ASP A 70 -3.43 -9.35 9.87
N GLU A 71 -4.11 -8.21 9.96
CA GLU A 71 -4.56 -7.44 8.81
C GLU A 71 -3.37 -6.80 8.08
N ALA A 72 -2.37 -6.31 8.82
CA ALA A 72 -1.15 -5.76 8.25
C ALA A 72 -0.39 -6.81 7.42
N GLU A 73 -0.26 -8.02 7.96
CA GLU A 73 0.42 -9.14 7.30
C GLU A 73 -0.23 -9.46 5.95
N LYS A 74 -1.56 -9.61 5.94
CA LYS A 74 -2.33 -9.89 4.72
C LYS A 74 -2.12 -8.82 3.65
N MET A 75 -2.06 -7.56 4.06
CA MET A 75 -1.83 -6.46 3.12
C MET A 75 -0.41 -6.52 2.56
N TYR A 76 0.63 -6.66 3.40
CA TYR A 76 1.99 -6.76 2.90
C TYR A 76 2.22 -8.00 2.02
N GLN A 77 1.68 -9.17 2.38
CA GLN A 77 1.75 -10.37 1.55
C GLN A 77 1.11 -10.16 0.18
N ARG A 78 -0.07 -9.53 0.14
CA ARG A 78 -0.76 -9.23 -1.12
C ARG A 78 0.01 -8.22 -1.97
N ALA A 79 0.70 -7.26 -1.35
CA ALA A 79 1.59 -6.33 -2.05
C ALA A 79 2.80 -7.05 -2.66
N LEU A 80 3.42 -7.95 -1.91
CA LEU A 80 4.59 -8.68 -2.36
C LEU A 80 4.23 -9.61 -3.52
N GLN A 81 3.12 -10.35 -3.42
CA GLN A 81 2.63 -11.21 -4.48
C GLN A 81 2.38 -10.43 -5.78
N GLY A 82 1.75 -9.26 -5.72
CA GLY A 82 1.52 -8.47 -6.92
C GLY A 82 2.82 -7.93 -7.54
N TYR A 83 3.83 -7.57 -6.72
CA TYR A 83 5.16 -7.25 -7.24
C TYR A 83 5.83 -8.45 -7.92
N GLU A 84 5.70 -9.66 -7.37
CA GLU A 84 6.23 -10.90 -7.95
C GLU A 84 5.56 -11.24 -9.29
N GLU A 85 4.24 -11.09 -9.37
CA GLU A 85 3.48 -11.32 -10.60
C GLU A 85 3.81 -10.29 -11.69
N ALA A 86 4.00 -9.02 -11.31
CA ALA A 86 4.24 -7.92 -12.25
C ALA A 86 5.70 -7.84 -12.75
N LEU A 87 6.67 -8.11 -11.88
CA LEU A 87 8.10 -7.89 -12.16
C LEU A 87 8.86 -9.20 -12.37
N GLY A 88 8.36 -10.32 -11.83
CA GLY A 88 9.08 -11.59 -11.72
C GLY A 88 10.08 -11.59 -10.57
N LEU A 89 10.27 -12.76 -9.94
CA LEU A 89 11.06 -12.96 -8.71
C LEU A 89 12.45 -12.29 -8.73
N GLU A 90 13.17 -12.33 -9.86
CA GLU A 90 14.50 -11.73 -9.95
C GLU A 90 14.48 -10.18 -9.86
N ASN A 91 13.42 -9.56 -10.36
CA ASN A 91 13.32 -8.10 -10.41
C ASN A 91 12.70 -7.51 -9.13
N VAL A 92 11.93 -8.29 -8.39
CA VAL A 92 11.37 -7.90 -7.07
C VAL A 92 12.50 -7.49 -6.12
N ALA A 93 13.57 -8.29 -6.04
CA ALA A 93 14.74 -8.00 -5.20
C ALA A 93 15.54 -6.75 -5.63
N ARG A 94 15.26 -6.20 -6.82
CA ARG A 94 15.89 -4.97 -7.34
C ARG A 94 14.93 -3.78 -7.35
N TYR A 95 13.68 -3.97 -6.94
CA TYR A 95 12.66 -2.95 -6.96
C TYR A 95 12.39 -2.40 -5.56
N GLN A 96 12.76 -1.14 -5.35
CA GLN A 96 12.73 -0.51 -4.02
C GLN A 96 11.38 -0.63 -3.30
N PRO A 97 10.21 -0.42 -3.96
CA PRO A 97 8.92 -0.58 -3.30
C PRO A 97 8.64 -2.00 -2.80
N ALA A 98 9.14 -3.03 -3.51
CA ALA A 98 9.01 -4.41 -3.07
C ALA A 98 9.95 -4.73 -1.90
N LEU A 99 11.19 -4.24 -1.93
CA LEU A 99 12.12 -4.34 -0.80
C LEU A 99 11.54 -3.70 0.47
N ASN A 100 10.86 -2.57 0.35
CA ASN A 100 10.18 -1.94 1.49
C ASN A 100 9.07 -2.83 2.06
N THR A 101 8.28 -3.50 1.20
CA THR A 101 7.26 -4.46 1.64
C THR A 101 7.88 -5.65 2.39
N ILE A 102 8.97 -6.21 1.88
CA ILE A 102 9.70 -7.32 2.52
C ILE A 102 10.23 -6.89 3.89
N TRP A 103 10.86 -5.71 3.96
CA TRP A 103 11.36 -5.16 5.23
C TRP A 103 10.23 -4.92 6.25
N ASN A 104 9.08 -4.42 5.79
CA ASN A 104 7.91 -4.22 6.63
C ASN A 104 7.33 -5.55 7.16
N LEU A 105 7.33 -6.61 6.35
CA LEU A 105 6.97 -7.97 6.80
C LEU A 105 7.94 -8.49 7.86
N GLY A 106 9.26 -8.34 7.64
CA GLY A 106 10.25 -8.75 8.63
C GLY A 106 10.09 -8.05 9.97
N ASN A 107 9.84 -6.74 9.97
CA ASN A 107 9.52 -5.98 11.18
C ASN A 107 8.23 -6.45 11.85
N LEU A 108 7.20 -6.76 11.05
CA LEU A 108 5.93 -7.26 11.55
C LEU A 108 6.10 -8.60 12.27
N PHE A 109 6.79 -9.56 11.65
CA PHE A 109 7.06 -10.87 12.23
C PHE A 109 7.94 -10.76 13.48
N ALA A 110 8.95 -9.88 13.47
CA ALA A 110 9.73 -9.58 14.67
C ALA A 110 8.86 -9.02 15.81
N THR A 111 7.86 -8.19 15.49
CA THR A 111 6.91 -7.64 16.46
C THR A 111 5.94 -8.71 17.01
N GLN A 112 5.55 -9.69 16.19
CA GLN A 112 4.73 -10.85 16.61
C GLN A 112 5.55 -11.94 17.35
N GLY A 113 6.87 -11.84 17.37
CA GLY A 113 7.77 -12.83 17.99
C GLY A 113 8.12 -14.01 17.08
N HIS A 114 7.75 -13.95 15.80
CA HIS A 114 8.08 -14.94 14.77
C HIS A 114 9.46 -14.64 14.17
N LEU A 115 10.52 -14.87 14.94
CA LEU A 115 11.88 -14.50 14.56
C LEU A 115 12.44 -15.31 13.38
N ASP A 116 11.90 -16.51 13.14
CA ASP A 116 12.31 -17.36 12.02
C ASP A 116 11.83 -16.79 10.68
N GLU A 117 10.62 -16.23 10.64
CA GLU A 117 10.02 -15.59 9.46
C GLU A 117 10.56 -14.16 9.22
N ALA A 118 11.13 -13.52 10.24
CA ALA A 118 11.67 -12.17 10.16
C ALA A 118 13.06 -12.06 9.50
N ASN A 119 13.78 -13.17 9.38
CA ASN A 119 15.18 -13.22 8.89
C ASN A 119 15.34 -13.93 7.53
N GLU A 120 14.25 -14.34 6.90
CA GLU A 120 14.23 -14.98 5.58
C GLU A 120 14.19 -13.94 4.44
#